data_AF-A0A820CVJ1-F1
#
_entry.id   AF-A0A820CVJ1-F1
#
_cell.length_a   1.000
_cell.length_b   1.000
_cell.length_c   1.000
_cell.angle_alpha   90.00
_cell.angle_beta   90.00
_cell.angle_gamma   90.00
#
_symmetry.space_group_name_H-M   'P 1'
#
loop_
_entity.id
_entity.type
_entity.pdbx_description
1 polymer ?
#
loop_
_entity_poly.entity_id
_entity_poly.type
_entity_poly.pdbx_seq_one_letter_code
_entity_poly.pdbx_strand_id
1 'polypeptide(L)'
;MYTRFPILLNPIHKDSIAEDKFNELNIYYRVCFKFVKKSAEEELICECNRPKNDHRSIDTEPNDTKWDMFRNTIEELNPAHGRLSNGALFAQLALDTSERKVEKILLNVWKIPQPRLIMSIIGGAKYFTLSDRLETNFINGIINVALKSG
;
A
#
# COMPACT_ATOMS: atom_id res chain seq x y z
N MET A 1 11.47 -8.38 -13.98
CA MET A 1 12.27 -8.67 -12.76
C MET A 1 11.77 -7.74 -11.66
N TYR A 2 10.62 -8.05 -11.06
CA TYR A 2 10.13 -7.31 -9.89
C TYR A 2 10.86 -7.87 -8.68
N THR A 3 11.70 -7.05 -8.09
CA THR A 3 12.51 -7.38 -6.93
C THR A 3 11.60 -7.81 -5.78
N ARG A 4 11.87 -9.01 -5.25
CA ARG A 4 11.57 -9.38 -3.88
C ARG A 4 12.20 -8.31 -2.97
N PHE A 5 11.40 -7.35 -2.54
CA PHE A 5 11.60 -6.77 -1.22
C PHE A 5 10.62 -7.50 -0.31
N PRO A 6 11.03 -8.53 0.45
CA PRO A 6 10.54 -8.56 1.81
C PRO A 6 10.98 -7.19 2.34
N ILE A 7 10.03 -6.27 2.55
CA ILE A 7 10.36 -5.09 3.31
C ILE A 7 10.71 -5.66 4.69
N LEU A 8 12.00 -5.90 4.90
CA LEU A 8 12.59 -6.01 6.22
C LEU A 8 12.42 -4.61 6.79
N LEU A 9 11.20 -4.33 7.23
CA LEU A 9 10.89 -3.17 8.03
C LEU A 9 11.76 -3.35 9.26
N ASN A 10 12.80 -2.51 9.36
CA ASN A 10 13.49 -2.20 10.61
C ASN A 10 12.47 -2.15 11.76
N PRO A 11 12.86 -2.52 13.00
CA PRO A 11 11.93 -2.74 14.10
C PRO A 11 10.84 -1.68 14.12
N ILE A 12 9.63 -2.13 13.75
CA ILE A 12 8.45 -1.28 13.65
C ILE A 12 8.14 -0.85 15.07
N HIS A 13 8.40 0.41 15.40
CA HIS A 13 7.94 0.95 16.67
C HIS A 13 6.44 1.17 16.56
N LYS A 14 5.69 0.30 17.25
CA LYS A 14 4.25 0.44 17.40
C LYS A 14 3.96 1.25 18.66
N ASP A 15 3.16 2.29 18.50
CA ASP A 15 2.55 3.01 19.60
C ASP A 15 1.29 2.22 19.99
N SER A 16 1.21 1.74 21.23
CA SER A 16 0.16 0.82 21.66
C SER A 16 -1.25 1.40 21.48
N ILE A 17 -1.45 2.70 21.74
CA ILE A 17 -2.77 3.33 21.62
C ILE A 17 -3.16 3.48 20.15
N ALA A 18 -2.20 3.79 19.29
CA ALA A 18 -2.46 3.90 17.85
C ALA A 18 -2.68 2.51 17.22
N GLU A 19 -1.97 1.49 17.69
CA GLU A 19 -2.14 0.09 17.28
C GLU A 19 -3.53 -0.43 17.65
N ASP A 20 -3.98 -0.24 18.89
CA ASP A 20 -5.30 -0.68 19.33
C ASP A 20 -6.41 -0.05 18.48
N LYS A 21 -6.36 1.28 18.28
CA LYS A 21 -7.33 1.99 17.43
C LYS A 21 -7.27 1.58 15.97
N PHE A 22 -6.09 1.24 15.44
CA PHE A 22 -5.97 0.73 14.09
C PHE A 22 -6.62 -0.65 13.96
N ASN A 23 -6.39 -1.53 14.95
CA ASN A 23 -6.96 -2.86 14.99
C ASN A 23 -8.50 -2.82 15.09
N GLU A 24 -9.07 -1.89 15.85
CA GLU A 24 -10.52 -1.65 15.93
C GLU A 24 -11.18 -1.32 14.59
N LEU A 25 -10.42 -0.75 13.63
CA LEU A 25 -10.94 -0.44 12.29
C LEU A 25 -11.13 -1.68 11.41
N ASN A 26 -10.65 -2.85 11.86
CA ASN A 26 -10.72 -4.13 11.13
C ASN A 26 -10.22 -3.95 9.68
N ILE A 27 -9.01 -3.41 9.56
CA ILE A 27 -8.32 -3.29 8.27
C ILE A 27 -7.70 -4.64 7.95
N TYR A 28 -8.11 -5.22 6.82
CA TYR A 28 -7.51 -6.43 6.30
C TYR A 28 -6.48 -6.09 5.22
N TYR A 29 -5.62 -7.05 4.95
CA TYR A 29 -4.85 -7.13 3.72
C TYR A 29 -5.21 -8.43 3.00
N ARG A 30 -4.89 -8.50 1.71
CA ARG A 30 -5.20 -9.67 0.89
C ARG A 30 -3.96 -10.49 0.61
N VAL A 31 -4.08 -11.81 0.85
CA VAL A 31 -3.03 -12.79 0.57
C VAL A 31 -3.54 -13.75 -0.49
N CYS A 32 -2.83 -13.86 -1.61
CA CYS A 32 -3.09 -14.91 -2.59
C CYS A 32 -2.91 -16.30 -1.94
N PHE A 33 -4.01 -17.02 -1.78
CA PHE A 33 -4.03 -18.32 -1.10
C PHE A 33 -4.14 -19.49 -2.09
N LYS A 34 -4.60 -19.21 -3.31
CA LYS A 34 -4.83 -20.19 -4.39
C LYS A 34 -3.82 -19.98 -5.50
N PHE A 35 -2.99 -20.99 -5.75
CA PHE A 35 -1.99 -20.95 -6.82
C PHE A 35 -2.65 -21.06 -8.19
N VAL A 36 -2.46 -20.04 -9.03
CA VAL A 36 -2.82 -20.01 -10.45
C VAL A 36 -1.52 -19.93 -11.26
N LYS A 37 -1.22 -20.92 -12.10
CA LYS A 37 0.01 -21.01 -12.90
C LYS A 37 0.13 -19.80 -13.83
N LYS A 38 1.30 -19.15 -13.85
CA LYS A 38 1.51 -17.91 -14.62
C LYS A 38 1.67 -18.13 -16.12
N SER A 39 2.45 -19.13 -16.52
CA SER A 39 2.62 -19.53 -17.92
C SER A 39 3.08 -20.98 -18.01
N ALA A 40 3.07 -21.56 -19.20
CA ALA A 40 3.59 -22.91 -19.45
C ALA A 40 5.07 -23.06 -19.04
N GLU A 41 5.87 -22.03 -19.24
CA GLU A 41 7.30 -22.01 -18.90
C GLU A 41 7.55 -21.74 -17.40
N GLU A 42 6.69 -20.96 -16.74
CA GLU A 42 6.83 -20.57 -15.34
C GLU A 42 5.98 -21.46 -14.40
N GLU A 43 6.16 -22.78 -14.44
CA GLU A 43 5.28 -23.76 -13.78
C GLU A 43 5.19 -23.68 -12.25
N LEU A 44 6.22 -23.10 -11.62
CA LEU A 44 6.31 -22.98 -10.16
C LEU A 44 6.01 -21.56 -9.67
N ILE A 45 5.61 -20.65 -10.57
CA ILE A 45 5.31 -19.25 -10.27
C ILE A 45 3.82 -18.99 -10.50
N CYS A 46 3.19 -18.36 -9.52
CA CYS A 46 1.81 -17.94 -9.62
C CYS A 46 1.68 -16.64 -10.44
N GLU A 47 0.52 -16.37 -11.03
CA GLU A 47 0.21 -15.05 -11.62
C GLU A 47 0.40 -13.89 -10.62
N CYS A 48 0.26 -14.12 -9.31
CA CYS A 48 0.61 -13.14 -8.28
C CYS A 48 2.13 -12.92 -8.10
N ASN A 49 2.98 -13.57 -8.90
CA ASN A 49 4.44 -13.59 -8.88
C ASN A 49 5.09 -14.20 -7.62
N ARG A 50 4.34 -14.97 -6.84
CA ARG A 50 4.87 -15.74 -5.70
C ARG A 50 5.04 -17.22 -6.06
N PRO A 51 6.02 -17.92 -5.47
CA PRO A 51 6.23 -19.34 -5.72
C PRO A 51 5.03 -20.18 -5.28
N LYS A 52 4.87 -21.35 -5.90
CA LYS A 52 3.78 -22.29 -5.61
C LYS A 52 3.66 -22.63 -4.12
N ASN A 53 4.79 -22.77 -3.43
CA ASN A 53 4.82 -23.13 -2.01
C ASN A 53 4.31 -22.03 -1.05
N ASP A 54 4.14 -20.79 -1.53
CA ASP A 54 3.58 -19.69 -0.73
C ASP A 54 2.04 -19.70 -0.69
N HIS A 55 1.40 -20.71 -1.30
CA HIS A 55 -0.05 -20.83 -1.43
C HIS A 55 -0.55 -22.05 -0.65
N ARG A 56 -1.70 -21.90 0.02
CA ARG A 56 -2.34 -22.98 0.81
C ARG A 56 -3.15 -23.94 -0.05
N SER A 57 -3.57 -23.50 -1.24
CA SER A 57 -4.34 -24.30 -2.18
C SER A 57 -3.80 -24.14 -3.60
N ILE A 58 -4.10 -25.12 -4.44
CA ILE A 58 -3.74 -25.15 -5.85
C ILE A 58 -5.03 -25.04 -6.66
N ASP A 59 -5.03 -24.26 -7.73
CA ASP A 59 -6.15 -24.27 -8.66
C ASP A 59 -6.25 -25.62 -9.37
N THR A 60 -7.39 -26.28 -9.17
CA THR A 60 -7.75 -27.53 -9.82
C THR A 60 -8.65 -27.30 -11.03
N GLU A 61 -9.09 -26.05 -11.26
CA GLU A 61 -9.88 -25.71 -12.44
C GLU A 61 -9.02 -25.68 -13.72
N PRO A 62 -9.63 -25.85 -14.90
CA PRO A 62 -8.89 -25.88 -16.16
C PRO A 62 -8.02 -24.62 -16.32
N ASN A 63 -6.83 -24.78 -16.92
CA ASN A 63 -5.78 -23.75 -17.09
C ASN A 63 -6.22 -22.39 -17.70
N ASP A 64 -7.47 -22.23 -18.12
CA ASP A 64 -8.02 -21.00 -18.71
C ASP A 64 -8.58 -20.00 -17.67
N THR A 65 -8.63 -20.34 -16.38
CA THR A 65 -9.06 -19.37 -15.36
C THR A 65 -7.93 -18.41 -15.02
N LYS A 66 -8.00 -17.20 -15.58
CA LYS A 66 -7.15 -16.06 -15.24
C LYS A 66 -7.24 -15.72 -13.75
N TRP A 67 -6.12 -15.34 -13.14
CA TRP A 67 -6.09 -14.93 -11.74
C TRP A 67 -6.99 -13.71 -11.48
N ASP A 68 -7.77 -13.80 -10.41
CA ASP A 68 -8.66 -12.75 -9.93
C ASP A 68 -8.40 -12.47 -8.44
N MET A 69 -8.34 -11.19 -8.08
CA MET A 69 -8.04 -10.78 -6.71
C MET A 69 -9.06 -11.33 -5.71
N PHE A 70 -10.35 -11.30 -6.01
CA PHE A 70 -11.38 -11.68 -5.05
C PHE A 70 -11.53 -13.21 -4.93
N ARG A 71 -11.25 -13.95 -6.00
CA ARG A 71 -11.33 -15.42 -6.03
C ARG A 71 -10.08 -16.11 -5.51
N ASN A 72 -8.91 -15.55 -5.78
CA ASN A 72 -7.63 -16.21 -5.52
C ASN A 72 -6.92 -15.68 -4.26
N THR A 73 -7.46 -14.65 -3.61
CA THR A 73 -6.94 -14.13 -2.34
C THR A 73 -7.94 -14.32 -1.20
N ILE A 74 -7.42 -14.29 0.04
CA ILE A 74 -8.20 -14.24 1.27
C ILE A 74 -7.83 -12.99 2.05
N GLU A 75 -8.76 -12.57 2.91
CA GLU A 75 -8.54 -11.48 3.84
C GLU A 75 -7.87 -12.01 5.13
N GLU A 76 -6.78 -11.37 5.53
CA GLU A 76 -6.10 -11.64 6.79
C GLU A 76 -5.92 -10.33 7.58
N LEU A 77 -5.73 -10.45 8.90
CA LEU A 77 -5.47 -9.30 9.77
C LEU A 77 -4.19 -8.61 9.32
N ASN A 78 -4.24 -7.29 9.11
CA ASN A 78 -3.13 -6.53 8.54
C ASN A 78 -1.99 -6.25 9.53
N PRO A 79 -0.83 -6.92 9.42
CA PRO A 79 0.28 -6.69 10.33
C PRO A 79 1.16 -5.50 9.89
N ALA A 80 0.99 -4.98 8.68
CA ALA A 80 1.91 -4.08 8.01
C ALA A 80 1.53 -2.60 8.22
N HIS A 81 1.56 -2.16 9.48
CA HIS A 81 1.36 -0.77 9.88
C HIS A 81 2.25 -0.39 11.06
N GLY A 82 2.56 0.90 11.21
CA GLY A 82 3.33 1.42 12.34
C GLY A 82 4.11 2.69 12.02
N ARG A 83 5.26 2.85 12.68
CA ARG A 83 6.15 4.00 12.51
C ARG A 83 7.53 3.55 12.00
N LEU A 84 8.01 4.23 10.96
CA LEU A 84 9.35 4.05 10.40
C LEU A 84 10.41 4.75 11.28
N SER A 85 11.69 4.43 11.06
CA SER A 85 12.81 5.00 11.82
C SER A 85 12.96 6.52 11.67
N ASN A 86 12.51 7.10 10.56
CA ASN A 86 12.47 8.55 10.34
C ASN A 86 11.24 9.22 10.98
N GLY A 87 10.44 8.47 11.76
CA GLY A 87 9.25 8.96 12.43
C GLY A 87 7.98 8.97 11.57
N ALA A 88 8.06 8.64 10.28
CA ALA A 88 6.89 8.61 9.40
C ALA A 88 5.94 7.46 9.78
N LEU A 89 4.63 7.74 9.75
CA LEU A 89 3.57 6.74 9.93
C LEU A 89 3.29 6.04 8.61
N PHE A 90 3.06 4.74 8.65
CA PHE A 90 2.73 3.94 7.48
C PHE A 90 1.66 2.89 7.79
N ALA A 91 0.88 2.53 6.78
CA ALA A 91 -0.01 1.38 6.77
C ALA A 91 -0.16 0.88 5.34
N GLN A 92 0.00 -0.43 5.12
CA GLN A 92 -0.38 -1.08 3.88
C GLN A 92 -1.89 -1.29 3.88
N LEU A 93 -2.61 -1.03 2.79
CA LEU A 93 -4.05 -1.23 2.70
C LEU A 93 -4.38 -2.21 1.56
N ALA A 94 -5.46 -2.98 1.70
CA ALA A 94 -6.02 -3.73 0.58
C ALA A 94 -6.60 -2.75 -0.46
N LEU A 95 -6.61 -3.15 -1.74
CA LEU A 95 -7.07 -2.31 -2.84
C LEU A 95 -8.52 -1.84 -2.67
N ASP A 96 -9.35 -2.67 -2.04
CA ASP A 96 -10.77 -2.43 -1.78
C ASP A 96 -11.06 -1.96 -0.35
N THR A 97 -10.05 -1.44 0.35
CA THR A 97 -10.26 -0.75 1.61
C THR A 97 -11.13 0.48 1.38
N SER A 98 -12.30 0.53 2.04
CA SER A 98 -13.24 1.67 1.89
C SER A 98 -12.61 3.01 2.27
N GLU A 99 -12.98 4.09 1.57
CA GLU A 99 -12.47 5.45 1.80
C GLU A 99 -12.73 5.94 3.22
N ARG A 100 -13.90 5.58 3.80
CA ARG A 100 -14.26 5.91 5.19
C ARG A 100 -13.29 5.32 6.21
N LYS A 101 -12.74 4.13 5.95
CA LYS A 101 -11.73 3.52 6.82
C LYS A 101 -10.40 4.26 6.69
N VAL A 102 -10.02 4.67 5.47
CA VAL A 102 -8.82 5.50 5.22
C VAL A 102 -8.92 6.83 5.94
N GLU A 103 -10.06 7.52 5.84
CA GLU A 103 -10.33 8.76 6.56
C GLU A 103 -10.19 8.59 8.08
N LYS A 104 -10.77 7.52 8.65
CA LYS A 104 -10.62 7.21 10.09
C LYS A 104 -9.16 6.97 10.49
N ILE A 105 -8.35 6.33 9.65
CA ILE A 105 -6.93 6.17 9.92
C ILE A 105 -6.27 7.54 10.04
N LEU A 106 -6.48 8.42 9.06
CA LEU A 106 -5.84 9.75 9.03
C LEU A 106 -6.28 10.61 10.22
N LEU A 107 -7.59 10.75 10.44
CA LEU A 107 -8.14 11.70 11.42
C LEU A 107 -8.17 11.13 12.85
N ASN A 108 -8.54 9.86 13.01
CA ASN A 108 -8.82 9.29 14.34
C ASN A 108 -7.64 8.51 14.91
N VAL A 109 -6.89 7.79 14.07
CA VAL A 109 -5.71 7.02 14.52
C VAL A 109 -4.47 7.91 14.53
N TRP A 110 -4.13 8.52 13.40
CA TRP A 110 -2.93 9.35 13.24
C TRP A 110 -3.10 10.80 13.68
N LYS A 111 -4.32 11.20 14.03
CA LYS A 111 -4.64 12.54 14.55
C LYS A 111 -4.22 13.67 13.60
N ILE A 112 -4.26 13.41 12.30
CA ILE A 112 -4.06 14.45 11.29
C ILE A 112 -5.26 15.39 11.37
N PRO A 113 -5.06 16.71 11.53
CA PRO A 113 -6.14 17.67 11.51
C PRO A 113 -6.91 17.61 10.18
N GLN A 114 -8.21 17.91 10.22
CA GLN A 114 -9.02 18.01 9.00
C GLN A 114 -8.41 19.08 8.07
N PRO A 115 -7.95 18.71 6.86
CA PRO A 115 -7.36 19.67 5.95
C PRO A 115 -8.41 20.61 5.38
N ARG A 116 -8.07 21.89 5.22
CA ARG A 116 -8.93 22.88 4.53
C ARG A 116 -8.72 22.89 3.02
N LEU A 117 -7.58 22.38 2.58
CA LEU A 117 -7.19 22.29 1.18
C LEU A 117 -6.54 20.92 0.92
N ILE A 118 -7.00 20.24 -0.13
CA ILE A 118 -6.39 19.01 -0.62
C ILE A 118 -5.79 19.32 -1.98
N MET A 119 -4.49 19.09 -2.14
CA MET A 119 -3.78 19.23 -3.41
C MET A 119 -3.34 17.86 -3.90
N SER A 120 -3.63 17.55 -5.17
CA SER A 120 -3.13 16.35 -5.85
C SER A 120 -2.12 16.76 -6.91
N ILE A 121 -0.87 16.32 -6.74
CA ILE A 121 0.22 16.57 -7.68
C ILE A 121 0.54 15.24 -8.35
N ILE A 122 0.38 15.19 -9.67
CA ILE A 122 0.57 13.99 -10.47
C ILE A 122 1.73 14.23 -11.44
N GLY A 123 2.61 13.24 -11.57
CA GLY A 123 3.76 13.27 -12.47
C GLY A 123 4.00 11.91 -13.14
N GLY A 124 5.02 11.84 -13.99
CA GLY A 124 5.45 10.59 -14.62
C GLY A 124 6.44 9.81 -13.76
N ALA A 125 6.55 8.50 -14.00
CA ALA A 125 7.56 7.65 -13.37
C ALA A 125 8.97 7.81 -13.96
N LYS A 126 9.10 8.56 -15.07
CA LYS A 126 10.38 8.86 -15.71
C LYS A 126 10.93 10.18 -15.17
N TYR A 127 12.23 10.22 -14.95
CA TYR A 127 12.93 11.46 -14.63
C TYR A 127 12.71 12.51 -15.73
N PHE A 128 12.34 13.71 -15.32
CA PHE A 128 12.28 14.89 -16.16
C PHE A 128 13.04 16.00 -15.47
N THR A 129 13.65 16.89 -16.24
CA THR A 129 14.35 18.05 -15.73
C THR A 129 13.53 19.30 -16.00
N LEU A 130 13.49 20.19 -15.02
CA LEU A 130 12.95 21.54 -15.16
C LEU A 130 14.11 22.51 -15.29
N SER A 131 13.84 23.73 -15.78
CA SER A 131 14.81 24.81 -15.63
C SER A 131 14.83 25.28 -14.17
N ASP A 132 16.01 25.64 -13.66
CA ASP A 132 16.22 26.01 -12.25
C ASP A 132 15.22 27.07 -11.75
N ARG A 133 14.92 28.07 -12.60
CA ARG A 133 13.95 29.13 -12.29
C ARG A 133 12.53 28.57 -12.15
N LEU A 134 12.13 27.64 -13.01
CA LEU A 134 10.81 27.04 -12.96
C LEU A 134 10.67 26.11 -11.75
N GLU A 135 11.68 25.29 -11.48
CA GLU A 135 11.71 24.41 -10.31
C GLU A 135 11.60 25.20 -9.01
N THR A 136 12.43 26.24 -8.85
CA THR A 136 12.42 27.10 -7.67
C THR A 136 11.06 27.77 -7.46
N ASN A 137 10.48 28.34 -8.51
CA ASN A 137 9.18 29.01 -8.42
C ASN A 137 8.05 28.02 -8.11
N PHE A 138 8.10 26.83 -8.68
CA PHE A 138 7.09 25.79 -8.47
C PHE A 138 7.13 25.28 -7.02
N ILE A 139 8.30 24.90 -6.52
CA ILE A 139 8.48 24.41 -5.14
C ILE A 139 8.06 25.48 -4.13
N ASN A 140 8.53 26.72 -4.30
CA ASN A 140 8.16 27.83 -3.41
C ASN A 140 6.65 28.11 -3.43
N GLY A 141 6.02 28.03 -4.61
CA GLY A 141 4.58 28.17 -4.74
C GLY A 141 3.81 27.13 -3.92
N ILE A 142 4.18 25.85 -4.02
CA ILE A 142 3.54 24.76 -3.28
C ILE A 142 3.71 24.94 -1.78
N ILE A 143 4.93 25.23 -1.32
CA ILE A 143 5.23 25.43 0.10
C ILE A 143 4.39 26.59 0.65
N ASN A 144 4.35 27.72 -0.07
CA ASN A 144 3.59 28.89 0.37
C ASN A 144 2.09 28.61 0.48
N VAL A 145 1.50 27.85 -0.45
CA VAL A 145 0.08 27.48 -0.38
C VAL A 145 -0.18 26.53 0.80
N ALA A 146 0.66 25.51 0.98
CA ALA A 146 0.51 24.56 2.09
C ALA A 146 0.58 25.24 3.46
N LEU A 147 1.56 26.14 3.66
CA LEU A 147 1.74 26.87 4.92
C LEU A 147 0.57 27.82 5.23
N LYS A 148 -0.03 28.43 4.20
CA LYS A 148 -1.16 29.35 4.38
C LYS A 148 -2.49 28.63 4.58
N SER A 149 -2.64 27.44 4.02
CA SER A 149 -3.94 26.76 3.93
C SER A 149 -4.26 25.89 5.13
N GLY A 150 -3.25 25.47 5.91
CA GLY A 150 -3.39 24.84 7.25
C GLY A 150 -4.58 23.92 7.42
#